data_AF-A0A966IFL4-F1
#
_entry.id   AF-A0A966IFL4-F1
#
_cell.length_a   1.000
_cell.length_b   1.000
_cell.length_c   1.000
_cell.angle_alpha   90.00
_cell.angle_beta   90.00
_cell.angle_gamma   90.00
#
_symmetry.space_group_name_H-M   'P 1'
#
loop_
_entity.id
_entity.type
_entity.pdbx_description
1 polymer ?
#
loop_
_entity_poly.entity_id
_entity_poly.type
_entity_poly.pdbx_seq_one_letter_code
_entity_poly.pdbx_strand_id
1 'polypeptide(L)'
;MAKNKFNKNWLHDHVNDPYVKLAQKEGYRARAAYKLAEIDEQDHLIRAGMTVVDLGSTPGSWSQYIRNRLVQLRKNPTPETAG
;
A
#
# COMPACT_ATOMS: atom_id res chain seq x y z
N MET A 1 -11.17 20.14 -28.81
CA MET A 1 -10.62 19.24 -27.77
C MET A 1 -11.02 17.81 -28.12
N ALA A 2 -10.06 16.92 -28.40
CA ALA A 2 -10.38 15.53 -28.73
C ALA A 2 -11.00 14.83 -27.51
N LYS A 3 -12.16 14.19 -27.68
CA LYS A 3 -12.74 13.32 -26.63
C LYS A 3 -11.77 12.17 -26.39
N ASN A 4 -11.11 12.15 -25.23
CA ASN A 4 -10.35 10.98 -24.77
C ASN A 4 -11.29 9.78 -24.79
N LYS A 5 -11.10 8.89 -25.77
CA LYS A 5 -11.92 7.70 -25.96
C LYS A 5 -11.53 6.73 -24.85
N PHE A 6 -12.23 6.82 -23.72
CA PHE A 6 -12.05 5.94 -22.55
C PHE A 6 -12.01 4.48 -23.03
N ASN A 7 -10.91 3.79 -22.76
CA ASN A 7 -10.74 2.40 -23.19
C ASN A 7 -11.63 1.51 -22.30
N LYS A 8 -12.76 1.08 -22.85
CA LYS A 8 -13.75 0.25 -22.14
C LYS A 8 -13.16 -1.07 -21.65
N ASN A 9 -12.21 -1.65 -22.39
CA ASN A 9 -11.56 -2.90 -22.00
C ASN A 9 -10.67 -2.66 -20.78
N TRP A 10 -9.84 -1.61 -20.80
CA TRP A 10 -9.02 -1.26 -19.64
C TRP A 10 -9.86 -1.02 -18.38
N LEU A 11 -11.00 -0.34 -18.51
CA LEU A 11 -11.88 -0.11 -17.36
C LEU A 11 -12.48 -1.42 -16.84
N HIS A 12 -12.89 -2.31 -17.74
CA HIS A 12 -13.40 -3.62 -17.38
C HIS A 12 -12.33 -4.46 -16.66
N ASP A 13 -11.11 -4.50 -17.19
CA ASP A 13 -9.98 -5.19 -16.58
C ASP A 13 -9.64 -4.60 -15.22
N HIS A 14 -9.61 -3.27 -15.12
CA HIS A 14 -9.32 -2.56 -13.87
C HIS A 14 -10.35 -2.85 -12.78
N VAL A 15 -11.63 -2.81 -13.11
CA VAL A 15 -12.71 -3.08 -12.14
C VAL A 15 -12.73 -4.56 -11.73
N ASN A 16 -12.28 -5.47 -12.60
CA ASN A 16 -12.25 -6.90 -12.32
C ASN A 16 -10.97 -7.40 -11.66
N ASP A 17 -9.92 -6.58 -11.61
CA ASP A 17 -8.67 -6.89 -10.94
C ASP A 17 -8.91 -7.27 -9.46
N PRO A 18 -8.47 -8.47 -9.03
CA PRO A 18 -8.70 -8.95 -7.67
C PRO A 18 -8.08 -8.05 -6.60
N TYR A 19 -6.94 -7.41 -6.88
CA TYR A 19 -6.27 -6.50 -5.95
C TYR A 19 -6.94 -5.12 -5.90
N VAL A 20 -7.64 -4.69 -6.96
CA VAL A 20 -8.51 -3.50 -6.88
C VAL A 20 -9.67 -3.78 -5.94
N LYS A 21 -10.32 -4.94 -6.07
CA LYS A 21 -11.42 -5.37 -5.19
C LYS A 21 -10.93 -5.54 -3.74
N LEU A 22 -9.76 -6.15 -3.54
CA LEU A 22 -9.18 -6.34 -2.22
C LEU A 22 -8.82 -5.00 -1.57
N ALA A 23 -8.21 -4.07 -2.31
CA ALA A 23 -7.89 -2.74 -1.81
C ALA A 23 -9.14 -2.00 -1.35
N GLN A 24 -10.23 -2.06 -2.12
CA GLN A 24 -11.51 -1.48 -1.71
C GLN A 24 -12.07 -2.15 -0.45
N LYS A 25 -12.06 -3.48 -0.39
CA LYS A 25 -12.53 -4.26 0.77
C LYS A 25 -11.75 -3.93 2.05
N GLU A 26 -10.44 -3.75 1.94
CA GLU A 26 -9.54 -3.50 3.08
C GLU A 26 -9.31 -2.01 3.36
N GLY A 27 -9.92 -1.12 2.56
CA GLY A 27 -9.82 0.33 2.76
C GLY A 27 -8.48 0.95 2.32
N TYR A 28 -7.73 0.29 1.45
CA TYR A 28 -6.55 0.87 0.82
C TYR A 28 -6.92 1.80 -0.34
N ARG A 29 -6.19 2.92 -0.46
CA ARG A 29 -6.41 3.90 -1.55
C ARG A 29 -6.16 3.34 -2.95
N ALA A 30 -5.31 2.32 -3.07
CA ALA A 30 -5.03 1.64 -4.34
C ALA A 30 -4.42 0.26 -4.12
N ARG A 31 -4.56 -0.59 -5.13
CA ARG A 31 -3.94 -1.94 -5.17
C ARG A 31 -2.43 -1.95 -5.03
N ALA A 32 -1.76 -0.82 -5.27
CA ALA A 32 -0.31 -0.72 -5.12
C ALA A 32 0.17 -0.98 -3.69
N ALA A 33 -0.69 -0.83 -2.67
CA ALA A 33 -0.35 -1.19 -1.28
C ALA A 33 0.21 -2.62 -1.16
N TYR A 34 -0.35 -3.57 -1.90
CA TYR A 34 0.05 -4.98 -1.83
C TYR A 34 1.47 -5.24 -2.32
N LYS A 35 2.00 -4.40 -3.24
CA LYS A 35 3.39 -4.51 -3.68
C LYS A 35 4.37 -4.22 -2.54
N LEU A 36 4.11 -3.16 -1.77
CA LEU A 36 4.95 -2.82 -0.64
C LEU A 36 4.73 -3.80 0.52
N ALA A 37 3.51 -4.30 0.69
CA ALA A 37 3.21 -5.31 1.70
C ALA A 37 3.99 -6.60 1.48
N GLU A 38 4.04 -7.09 0.24
CA GLU A 38 4.80 -8.29 -0.12
C GLU A 38 6.31 -8.09 0.09
N ILE A 39 6.85 -6.93 -0.30
CA ILE A 39 8.27 -6.59 -0.04
C ILE A 39 8.55 -6.55 1.47
N ASP A 40 7.69 -5.90 2.27
CA ASP A 40 7.88 -5.85 3.72
C ASP A 40 7.79 -7.24 4.37
N GLU A 41 6.91 -8.11 3.87
CA GLU A 41 6.77 -9.48 4.36
C GLU A 41 8.01 -10.34 4.07
N GLN A 42 8.58 -10.21 2.87
CA GLN A 42 9.75 -10.97 2.43
C GLN A 42 11.05 -10.46 3.06
N ASP A 43 11.25 -9.14 3.09
CA ASP A 43 12.54 -8.52 3.44
C ASP A 43 12.58 -7.96 4.87
N HIS A 44 11.43 -7.96 5.58
CA HIS A 44 11.27 -7.28 6.87
C HIS A 44 11.76 -5.82 6.80
N LEU A 45 11.35 -5.15 5.73
CA LEU A 45 11.84 -3.84 5.31
C LEU A 45 11.52 -2.74 6.35
N ILE A 46 10.32 -2.76 6.92
CA ILE A 46 9.81 -1.75 7.85
C ILE A 46 10.00 -2.25 9.29
N ARG A 47 10.70 -1.45 10.09
CA ARG A 47 11.02 -1.74 11.50
C ARG A 47 10.56 -0.63 12.42
N ALA A 48 10.39 -0.94 13.71
CA ALA A 48 10.03 0.07 14.69
C ALA A 48 11.11 1.17 14.77
N GLY A 49 10.69 2.41 15.02
CA GLY A 49 11.59 3.56 15.12
C GLY A 49 12.05 4.16 13.78
N MET A 50 11.70 3.56 12.63
CA MET A 50 12.03 4.13 11.34
C MET A 50 11.32 5.46 11.07
N THR A 51 12.06 6.41 10.52
CA THR A 51 11.50 7.61 9.88
C THR A 51 11.42 7.36 8.38
N VAL A 52 10.21 7.49 7.82
CA VAL A 52 9.95 7.19 6.40
C VAL A 52 9.51 8.46 5.68
N VAL A 53 10.09 8.69 4.50
CA VAL A 53 9.77 9.81 3.62
C VAL A 53 9.23 9.26 2.30
N ASP A 54 8.03 9.72 1.90
CA ASP A 54 7.40 9.37 0.62
C ASP A 54 7.55 10.54 -0.36
N LEU A 55 8.28 10.33 -1.46
CA LEU A 55 8.61 11.33 -2.48
C LEU A 55 7.69 11.20 -3.71
N GLY A 56 6.38 11.18 -3.51
CA GLY A 56 5.41 11.16 -4.61
C GLY A 56 4.13 10.40 -4.30
N SER A 57 3.49 10.70 -3.16
CA SER A 57 2.34 9.95 -2.65
C SER A 57 1.04 10.24 -3.41
N THR A 58 0.92 9.78 -4.67
CA THR A 58 -0.36 9.73 -5.37
C THR A 58 -0.53 8.36 -5.99
N PRO A 59 -1.48 7.53 -5.53
CA PRO A 59 -2.61 7.77 -4.61
C PRO A 59 -2.29 7.61 -3.10
N GLY A 60 -1.02 7.46 -2.72
CA GLY A 60 -0.60 7.41 -1.31
C GLY A 60 -0.90 6.10 -0.56
N SER A 61 -1.17 5.01 -1.29
CA SER A 61 -1.46 3.70 -0.71
C SER A 61 -0.22 3.06 -0.04
N TRP A 62 0.99 3.37 -0.49
CA TRP A 62 2.25 2.95 0.16
C TRP A 62 2.43 3.65 1.51
N SER A 63 2.32 4.99 1.53
CA SER A 63 2.26 5.77 2.77
C SER A 63 1.21 5.25 3.76
N GLN A 64 0.03 4.87 3.28
CA GLN A 64 -1.02 4.28 4.11
C GLN A 64 -0.59 2.94 4.74
N TYR A 65 -0.02 2.04 3.93
CA TYR A 65 0.52 0.76 4.41
C TYR A 65 1.60 0.98 5.47
N ILE A 66 2.60 1.83 5.19
CA ILE A 66 3.69 2.15 6.11
C ILE A 66 3.16 2.67 7.45
N ARG A 67 2.22 3.63 7.41
CA ARG A 67 1.59 4.15 8.64
C ARG A 67 0.95 3.04 9.45
N ASN A 68 0.17 2.17 8.81
CA ASN A 68 -0.51 1.07 9.50
C ASN A 68 0.50 0.10 10.12
N ARG A 69 1.55 -0.25 9.37
CA ARG A 69 2.62 -1.15 9.82
C ARG A 69 3.39 -0.61 11.02
N LEU A 70 3.80 0.66 10.97
CA LEU A 70 4.48 1.31 12.10
C LEU A 70 3.59 1.39 13.35
N VAL A 71 2.28 1.63 13.18
CA VAL A 71 1.33 1.58 14.31
C VAL A 71 1.22 0.17 14.90
N GLN A 72 1.22 -0.88 14.08
CA GLN A 72 1.21 -2.26 14.56
C GLN A 72 2.49 -2.61 15.33
N LEU A 73 3.65 -2.27 14.79
CA LEU A 73 4.95 -2.52 15.44
C LEU A 73 5.09 -1.78 16.78
N ARG A 74 4.49 -0.58 16.91
CA ARG A 74 4.44 0.14 18.19
C ARG A 74 3.56 -0.54 19.24
N LYS A 75 2.52 -1.28 18.82
CA LYS A 75 1.64 -2.02 19.75
C LYS A 75 2.24 -3.36 20.16
N ASN A 76 3.00 -3.99 19.26
CA ASN A 76 3.63 -5.29 19.44
C ASN A 76 5.14 -5.18 19.18
N PRO A 77 5.93 -4.61 20.11
CA PRO A 77 7.36 -4.48 19.95
C PRO A 77 8.02 -5.86 19.81
N THR A 78 8.83 -6.07 18.77
CA THR A 78 9.65 -7.27 18.63
C THR A 78 10.84 -7.21 19.62
N PRO A 79 11.40 -8.36 20.05
CA PRO A 79 12.49 -8.40 21.03
C PRO A 79 13.71 -7.55 20.65
N GLU A 80 13.96 -7.36 19.36
CA GLU A 80 15.05 -6.54 18.81
C GLU A 80 14.85 -5.02 18.99
N THR A 81 13.65 -4.58 19.40
CA THR A 81 13.27 -3.17 19.54
C THR A 81 12.96 -2.73 20.97
N ALA A 82 13.16 -3.62 21.96
CA ALA A 82 12.89 -3.36 23.38
C ALA A 82 14.09 -2.74 24.15
N GLY A 83 15.13 -2.28 23.43
CA GLY A 83 16.34 -1.67 23.99
C GLY A 83 16.33 -0.15 23.98
#